data_AF-A0AAV2CQN0-F1
#
_entry.id   AF-A0AAV2CQN0-F1
#
_cell.length_a   1.000
_cell.length_b   1.000
_cell.length_c   1.000
_cell.angle_alpha   90.00
_cell.angle_beta   90.00
_cell.angle_gamma   90.00
#
_symmetry.space_group_name_H-M   'P 1'
#
loop_
_entity.id
_entity.type
_entity.pdbx_description
1 polymer ?
#
loop_
_entity_poly.entity_id
_entity_poly.type
_entity_poly.pdbx_seq_one_letter_code
_entity_poly.pdbx_strand_id
1 'polypeptide(L)'
;MPDWMLTAIYASPQANRQRPLWDNISAQSKSIDIPWLLTGDFNAIRVPSEKSGAASVATLRRCRIFNERINEAELVDLGYSGPNFTWTRGEESGTYKASRIDRSLCNTLWNAVFPNTNVRHLSCLNSDHNPILTSFATQGHSFHPPRAFKFEAAWLTDNTLLNTIAGAWDPSAPLPNSLLALSSVLQTWNRDVFGNVQQKKRRLLGRIHGVEKRLSEAFHPGLAKLHSKLEAELDVVLEQED
;
A
#
# COMPACT_ATOMS: atom_id res chain seq x y z
N MET A 1 -3.85 14.90 19.79
CA MET A 1 -2.52 14.36 19.46
C MET A 1 -1.52 15.50 19.59
N PRO A 2 -0.26 15.26 19.97
CA PRO A 2 0.77 16.31 19.90
C PRO A 2 1.00 16.73 18.45
N ASP A 3 1.53 17.94 18.26
CA ASP A 3 1.96 18.41 16.94
C ASP A 3 3.12 17.57 16.41
N TRP A 4 3.11 17.32 15.10
CA TRP A 4 4.13 16.52 14.42
C TRP A 4 4.27 16.98 12.97
N MET A 5 5.40 16.64 12.34
CA MET A 5 5.67 17.00 10.95
C MET A 5 5.81 15.78 10.06
N LEU A 6 5.24 15.88 8.84
CA LEU A 6 5.44 14.95 7.75
C LEU A 6 6.31 15.58 6.67
N THR A 7 7.31 14.84 6.19
CA THR A 7 8.02 15.16 4.95
C THR A 7 7.85 14.01 3.97
N ALA A 8 7.09 14.26 2.90
CA ALA A 8 6.99 13.32 1.79
C ALA A 8 8.24 13.42 0.91
N ILE A 9 8.88 12.28 0.62
CA ILE A 9 10.15 12.21 -0.11
C ILE A 9 9.93 11.63 -1.50
N TYR A 10 10.50 12.31 -2.50
CA TYR A 10 10.77 11.77 -3.81
C TYR A 10 12.20 12.17 -4.20
N ALA A 11 13.16 11.29 -3.95
CA ALA A 11 14.56 11.53 -4.25
C ALA A 11 14.88 11.19 -5.70
N SER A 12 15.81 11.92 -6.32
CA SER A 12 16.24 11.62 -7.69
C SER A 12 16.80 10.19 -7.81
N PRO A 13 16.46 9.43 -8.87
CA PRO A 13 17.06 8.11 -9.15
C PRO A 13 18.56 8.21 -9.48
N GLN A 14 19.03 9.40 -9.85
CA GLN A 14 20.46 9.68 -10.05
C GLN A 14 21.10 10.09 -8.71
N ALA A 15 21.98 9.24 -8.18
CA ALA A 15 22.60 9.42 -6.86
C ALA A 15 23.38 10.74 -6.71
N ASN A 16 24.01 11.24 -7.77
CA ASN A 16 24.73 12.52 -7.78
C ASN A 16 23.79 13.74 -7.62
N ARG A 17 22.51 13.60 -7.95
CA ARG A 17 21.50 14.66 -7.81
C ARG A 17 20.76 14.61 -6.48
N GLN A 18 21.01 13.62 -5.63
CA GLN A 18 20.34 13.51 -4.32
C GLN A 18 20.97 14.43 -3.25
N ARG A 19 22.16 14.99 -3.49
CA ARG A 19 22.87 15.80 -2.47
C ARG A 19 22.05 17.00 -1.94
N PRO A 20 21.43 17.84 -2.79
CA PRO A 20 20.66 18.99 -2.29
C PRO A 20 19.48 18.59 -1.39
N LEU A 21 18.81 17.46 -1.69
CA LEU A 21 17.74 16.93 -0.85
C LEU A 21 18.26 16.60 0.56
N TRP A 22 19.40 15.91 0.63
CA TRP A 22 19.98 15.48 1.91
C TRP A 22 20.60 16.63 2.71
N ASP A 23 21.17 17.63 2.04
CA ASP A 23 21.65 18.86 2.68
C ASP A 23 20.46 19.58 3.35
N ASN A 24 19.30 19.64 2.69
CA ASN A 24 18.07 20.20 3.27
C ASN A 24 17.53 19.37 4.45
N ILE A 25 17.48 18.05 4.33
CA ILE A 25 17.05 17.15 5.41
C ILE A 25 17.96 17.32 6.64
N SER A 26 19.28 17.41 6.45
CA SER A 26 20.24 17.61 7.55
C SER A 26 20.15 19.01 8.17
N ALA A 27 19.83 20.04 7.38
CA ALA A 27 19.57 21.38 7.93
C ALA A 27 18.29 21.39 8.76
N GLN A 28 17.23 20.75 8.25
CA GLN A 28 15.94 20.60 8.93
C GLN A 28 16.05 19.80 10.22
N SER A 29 16.81 18.68 10.23
CA SER A 29 16.97 17.85 11.41
C SER A 29 17.55 18.61 12.61
N LYS A 30 18.33 19.66 12.36
CA LYS A 30 18.93 20.52 13.41
C LYS A 30 17.96 21.55 13.98
N SER A 31 16.89 21.89 13.27
CA SER A 31 15.92 22.90 13.68
C SER A 31 14.57 22.33 14.12
N ILE A 32 14.25 21.09 13.75
CA ILE A 32 13.00 20.43 14.13
C ILE A 32 13.09 19.88 15.54
N ASP A 33 12.24 20.38 16.42
CA ASP A 33 12.13 20.00 17.84
C ASP A 33 10.82 19.25 18.16
N ILE A 34 10.12 18.77 17.12
CA ILE A 34 8.88 18.00 17.22
C ILE A 34 9.01 16.60 16.61
N PRO A 35 8.10 15.65 16.90
CA PRO A 35 8.01 14.37 16.20
C PRO A 35 8.01 14.55 14.68
N TRP A 36 8.97 13.91 14.00
CA TRP A 36 9.16 14.07 12.57
C TRP A 36 9.21 12.73 11.85
N LEU A 37 8.34 12.59 10.85
CA LEU A 37 8.25 11.43 9.97
C LEU A 37 8.62 11.85 8.54
N LEU A 38 9.55 11.13 7.93
CA LEU A 38 9.86 11.21 6.50
C LEU A 38 9.39 9.92 5.83
N THR A 39 8.69 10.01 4.72
CA THR A 39 8.19 8.81 4.03
C THR A 39 8.12 9.00 2.52
N GLY A 40 8.42 7.96 1.75
CA GLY A 40 8.32 7.97 0.29
C GLY A 40 9.49 7.27 -0.39
N ASP A 41 9.71 7.62 -1.65
CA ASP A 41 10.73 7.02 -2.52
C ASP A 41 12.08 7.73 -2.35
N PHE A 42 13.01 7.06 -1.67
CA PHE A 42 14.37 7.56 -1.46
C PHE A 42 15.31 7.21 -2.61
N ASN A 43 14.87 6.39 -3.58
CA ASN A 43 15.68 5.91 -4.69
C ASN A 43 17.05 5.34 -4.24
N ALA A 44 17.07 4.72 -3.06
CA ALA A 44 18.29 4.25 -2.40
C ALA A 44 18.02 3.05 -1.48
N ILE A 45 19.03 2.18 -1.41
CA ILE A 45 19.05 0.99 -0.56
C ILE A 45 20.06 1.19 0.58
N ARG A 46 19.76 0.69 1.77
CA ARG A 46 20.63 0.73 2.97
C ARG A 46 21.57 -0.46 3.03
N VAL A 47 21.15 -1.61 2.55
CA VAL A 47 21.95 -2.85 2.59
C VAL A 47 21.85 -3.59 1.26
N PRO A 48 22.87 -4.39 0.89
CA PRO A 48 22.86 -5.14 -0.36
C PRO A 48 21.65 -6.06 -0.56
N SER A 49 21.12 -6.64 0.51
CA SER A 49 19.95 -7.52 0.49
C SER A 49 18.64 -6.81 0.16
N GLU A 50 18.61 -5.48 0.19
CA GLU A 50 17.46 -4.67 -0.28
C GLU A 50 17.42 -4.55 -1.81
N LYS A 51 18.20 -5.36 -2.54
CA LYS A 51 18.21 -5.41 -3.99
C LYS A 51 18.31 -6.85 -4.49
N SER A 52 17.64 -7.16 -5.59
CA SER A 52 17.79 -8.46 -6.26
C SER A 52 19.14 -8.58 -6.99
N GLY A 53 19.68 -9.80 -6.98
CA GLY A 53 20.94 -10.14 -7.63
C GLY A 53 22.19 -9.76 -6.83
N ALA A 54 23.36 -10.01 -7.42
CA ALA A 54 24.64 -9.79 -6.74
C ALA A 54 24.95 -8.31 -6.54
N ALA A 55 25.48 -7.98 -5.36
CA ALA A 55 25.88 -6.63 -5.03
C ALA A 55 27.27 -6.32 -5.58
N SER A 56 27.37 -5.25 -6.37
CA SER A 56 28.65 -4.73 -6.83
C SER A 56 29.33 -3.84 -5.78
N VAL A 57 30.62 -3.57 -5.92
CA VAL A 57 31.35 -2.59 -5.09
C VAL A 57 30.67 -1.21 -5.10
N ALA A 58 30.15 -0.78 -6.26
CA ALA A 58 29.38 0.45 -6.38
C ALA A 58 28.05 0.42 -5.60
N THR A 59 27.45 -0.75 -5.41
CA THR A 59 26.25 -0.93 -4.59
C THR A 59 26.60 -0.72 -3.11
N LEU A 60 27.66 -1.37 -2.62
CA LEU A 60 28.15 -1.19 -1.25
C LEU A 60 28.47 0.27 -0.93
N ARG A 61 29.14 0.98 -1.85
CA ARG A 61 29.45 2.41 -1.69
C ARG A 61 28.18 3.26 -1.55
N ARG A 62 27.15 2.98 -2.37
CA ARG A 62 25.87 3.71 -2.31
C ARG A 62 25.13 3.43 -1.00
N CYS A 63 25.09 2.18 -0.55
CA CYS A 63 24.54 1.82 0.75
C CYS A 63 25.22 2.59 1.89
N ARG A 64 26.56 2.68 1.86
CA ARG A 64 27.32 3.42 2.88
C ARG A 64 26.93 4.90 2.93
N ILE A 65 26.95 5.57 1.78
CA ILE A 65 26.58 7.00 1.66
C ILE A 65 25.15 7.24 2.14
N PHE A 66 24.21 6.35 1.82
CA PHE A 66 22.83 6.48 2.26
C PHE A 66 22.68 6.34 3.78
N ASN A 67 23.36 5.38 4.40
CA ASN A 67 23.36 5.23 5.86
C ASN A 67 24.08 6.40 6.56
N GLU A 68 25.19 6.90 6.01
CA GLU A 68 25.89 8.09 6.53
C GLU A 68 24.92 9.28 6.61
N ARG A 69 24.16 9.55 5.53
CA ARG A 69 23.17 10.64 5.49
C ARG A 69 22.01 10.46 6.47
N ILE A 70 21.50 9.24 6.63
CA ILE A 70 20.46 8.93 7.62
C ILE A 70 20.98 9.21 9.03
N ASN A 71 22.21 8.79 9.33
CA ASN A 71 22.84 9.00 10.64
C ASN A 71 23.15 10.48 10.91
N GLU A 72 23.66 11.22 9.91
CA GLU A 72 23.93 12.66 10.01
C GLU A 72 22.67 13.49 10.31
N ALA A 73 21.50 13.01 9.84
CA ALA A 73 20.21 13.62 10.13
C ALA A 73 19.55 13.07 11.42
N GLU A 74 20.23 12.19 12.17
CA GLU A 74 19.73 11.52 13.38
C GLU A 74 18.38 10.80 13.16
N LEU A 75 18.21 10.23 11.97
CA LEU A 75 17.02 9.52 11.58
C LEU A 75 17.16 8.02 11.78
N VAL A 76 16.03 7.36 12.02
CA VAL A 76 15.92 5.92 12.21
C VAL A 76 14.95 5.35 11.18
N ASP A 77 15.34 4.27 10.51
CA ASP A 77 14.44 3.50 9.63
C ASP A 77 13.45 2.71 10.50
N LEU A 78 12.15 2.93 10.26
CA LEU A 78 11.07 2.29 11.01
C LEU A 78 10.92 0.78 10.71
N GLY A 79 11.70 0.25 9.77
CA GLY A 79 11.56 -1.13 9.31
C GLY A 79 10.31 -1.31 8.48
N TYR A 80 9.87 -2.56 8.32
CA TYR A 80 8.65 -2.89 7.57
C TYR A 80 8.16 -4.31 7.87
N SER A 81 6.95 -4.61 7.40
CA SER A 81 6.39 -5.95 7.27
C SER A 81 5.77 -6.12 5.87
N GLY A 82 5.78 -7.36 5.36
CA GLY A 82 5.34 -7.68 4.00
C GLY A 82 6.50 -8.11 3.08
N PRO A 83 6.34 -8.01 1.75
CA PRO A 83 7.40 -8.30 0.78
C PRO A 83 8.66 -7.46 1.00
N ASN A 84 9.84 -7.99 0.69
CA ASN A 84 11.11 -7.27 0.93
C ASN A 84 11.30 -6.06 0.01
N PHE A 85 10.77 -6.12 -1.20
CA PHE A 85 10.98 -5.11 -2.22
C PHE A 85 9.75 -4.22 -2.38
N THR A 86 10.01 -2.93 -2.59
CA THR A 86 8.97 -1.92 -2.86
C THR A 86 8.95 -1.52 -4.32
N TRP A 87 9.97 -1.89 -5.09
CA TRP A 87 10.05 -1.66 -6.52
C TRP A 87 10.44 -2.95 -7.24
N THR A 88 9.75 -3.27 -8.33
CA THR A 88 10.02 -4.46 -9.15
C THR A 88 9.86 -4.17 -10.64
N ARG A 89 10.74 -4.74 -11.46
CA ARG A 89 10.67 -4.66 -12.92
C ARG A 89 11.12 -5.96 -13.56
N GLY A 90 10.42 -6.35 -14.63
CA GLY A 90 10.71 -7.54 -15.42
C GLY A 90 10.10 -8.79 -14.80
N GLU A 91 9.68 -9.72 -15.66
CA GLU A 91 8.94 -10.93 -15.26
C GLU A 91 9.76 -12.21 -15.43
N GLU A 92 10.96 -12.10 -16.01
CA GLU A 92 11.82 -13.25 -16.33
C GLU A 92 13.10 -13.21 -15.50
N SER A 93 13.68 -14.39 -15.21
CA SER A 93 14.86 -14.48 -14.35
C SER A 93 16.06 -13.63 -14.82
N GLY A 94 16.20 -13.39 -16.13
CA GLY A 94 17.28 -12.56 -16.68
C GLY A 94 17.02 -11.07 -16.65
N THR A 95 15.75 -10.66 -16.57
CA THR A 95 15.32 -9.25 -16.61
C THR A 95 14.82 -8.74 -15.26
N TYR A 96 14.51 -9.65 -14.33
CA TYR A 96 13.99 -9.37 -13.00
C TYR A 96 14.95 -8.52 -12.17
N LYS A 97 14.50 -7.31 -11.85
CA LYS A 97 15.19 -6.37 -10.97
C LYS A 97 14.20 -5.93 -9.90
N ALA A 98 14.62 -5.97 -8.65
CA ALA A 98 13.80 -5.55 -7.53
C ALA A 98 14.64 -4.81 -6.50
N SER A 99 14.06 -3.86 -5.79
CA SER A 99 14.74 -3.13 -4.71
C SER A 99 13.76 -2.59 -3.68
N ARG A 100 14.22 -2.37 -2.45
CA ARG A 100 13.49 -1.61 -1.41
C ARG A 100 13.99 -0.17 -1.42
N ILE A 101 13.27 0.71 -2.10
CA ILE A 101 13.63 2.13 -2.25
C ILE A 101 12.63 3.07 -1.57
N ASP A 102 11.44 2.58 -1.28
CA ASP A 102 10.42 3.27 -0.50
C ASP A 102 10.56 2.89 0.98
N ARG A 103 10.56 3.89 1.87
CA ARG A 103 10.66 3.65 3.32
C ARG A 103 10.11 4.81 4.12
N SER A 104 9.92 4.58 5.42
CA SER A 104 9.67 5.63 6.40
C SER A 104 10.84 5.74 7.37
N LEU A 105 11.34 6.96 7.55
CA LEU A 105 12.36 7.34 8.52
C LEU A 105 11.75 8.27 9.55
N CYS A 106 12.25 8.26 10.78
CA CYS A 106 11.77 9.18 11.81
C CYS A 106 12.89 9.66 12.72
N ASN A 107 12.70 10.81 13.38
CA ASN A 107 13.58 11.22 14.47
C ASN A 107 13.24 10.46 15.77
N THR A 108 14.07 10.63 16.80
CA THR A 108 13.87 9.99 18.11
C THR A 108 12.60 10.46 18.82
N LEU A 109 12.21 11.72 18.64
CA LEU A 109 10.97 12.29 19.20
C LEU A 109 9.72 11.58 18.67
N TRP A 110 9.71 11.21 17.38
CA TRP A 110 8.63 10.40 16.80
C TRP A 110 8.47 9.07 17.52
N ASN A 111 9.56 8.34 17.73
CA ASN A 111 9.51 7.04 18.42
C ASN A 111 9.09 7.16 19.87
N ALA A 112 9.40 8.27 20.54
CA ALA A 112 8.94 8.53 21.91
C ALA A 112 7.43 8.72 21.98
N VAL A 113 6.83 9.39 20.99
CA VAL A 113 5.40 9.72 20.96
C VAL A 113 4.55 8.60 20.34
N PHE A 114 5.05 7.96 19.28
CA PHE A 114 4.35 6.94 18.51
C PHE A 114 5.17 5.62 18.49
N PRO A 115 5.43 4.98 19.64
CA PRO A 115 6.31 3.81 19.74
C PRO A 115 5.78 2.58 18.98
N ASN A 116 4.47 2.53 18.73
CA ASN A 116 3.81 1.45 17.98
C ASN A 116 3.65 1.78 16.49
N THR A 117 4.48 2.67 15.95
CA THR A 117 4.48 2.96 14.51
C THR A 117 4.91 1.69 13.76
N ASN A 118 4.12 1.26 12.79
CA ASN A 118 4.46 0.15 11.92
C ASN A 118 4.38 0.56 10.45
N VAL A 119 5.29 0.04 9.63
CA VAL A 119 5.27 0.19 8.18
C VAL A 119 4.90 -1.13 7.53
N ARG A 120 4.00 -1.11 6.54
CA ARG A 120 3.58 -2.27 5.76
C ARG A 120 3.81 -2.00 4.28
N HIS A 121 4.46 -2.92 3.58
CA HIS A 121 4.47 -2.93 2.13
C HIS A 121 3.18 -3.60 1.64
N LEU A 122 2.42 -2.88 0.83
CA LEU A 122 1.17 -3.32 0.22
C LEU A 122 1.43 -3.76 -1.22
N SER A 123 0.62 -4.69 -1.72
CA SER A 123 0.67 -5.12 -3.12
C SER A 123 0.10 -4.02 -4.02
N CYS A 124 0.79 -3.70 -5.11
CA CYS A 124 0.27 -2.87 -6.19
C CYS A 124 -0.15 -3.72 -7.39
N LEU A 125 -1.12 -3.22 -8.16
CA LEU A 125 -1.53 -3.84 -9.43
C LEU A 125 -0.96 -3.11 -10.64
N ASN A 126 -0.91 -1.77 -10.57
CA ASN A 126 -0.72 -0.92 -11.75
C ASN A 126 0.48 0.02 -11.60
N SER A 127 1.45 -0.33 -10.76
CA SER A 127 2.70 0.40 -10.61
C SER A 127 3.85 -0.59 -10.44
N ASP A 128 5.03 -0.19 -10.92
CA ASP A 128 6.28 -0.86 -10.58
C ASP A 128 6.69 -0.63 -9.11
N HIS A 129 5.99 0.24 -8.39
CA HIS A 129 6.10 0.44 -6.94
C HIS A 129 4.94 -0.17 -6.14
N ASN A 130 5.29 -0.84 -5.05
CA ASN A 130 4.40 -1.28 -3.99
C ASN A 130 4.19 -0.16 -2.96
N PRO A 131 2.93 0.28 -2.70
CA PRO A 131 2.65 1.30 -1.70
C PRO A 131 3.16 0.92 -0.31
N ILE A 132 3.66 1.91 0.43
CA ILE A 132 3.97 1.75 1.85
C ILE A 132 2.89 2.40 2.71
N LEU A 133 2.40 1.66 3.71
CA LEU A 133 1.43 2.14 4.70
C LEU A 133 2.11 2.29 6.05
N THR A 134 2.26 3.53 6.50
CA THR A 134 2.76 3.88 7.83
C THR A 134 1.58 4.11 8.75
N SER A 135 1.36 3.15 9.65
CA SER A 135 0.29 3.22 10.65
C SER A 135 0.88 3.60 11.99
N PHE A 136 0.35 4.64 12.60
CA PHE A 136 0.69 5.07 13.95
C PHE A 136 -0.63 5.32 14.69
N ALA A 137 -0.85 4.55 15.74
CA ALA A 137 -2.03 4.73 16.58
C ALA A 137 -1.64 5.63 17.77
N THR A 138 -2.38 6.71 17.97
CA THR A 138 -2.63 7.14 19.35
C THR A 138 -3.59 6.13 19.95
N GLN A 139 -3.35 5.68 21.19
CA GLN A 139 -4.31 4.82 21.90
C GLN A 139 -5.73 5.41 21.74
N GLY A 140 -6.64 4.71 21.05
CA GLY A 140 -7.97 5.22 20.78
C GLY A 140 -8.59 4.75 19.46
N HIS A 141 -9.48 3.77 19.59
CA HIS A 141 -10.62 3.49 18.71
C HIS A 141 -10.35 3.23 17.22
N SER A 142 -10.36 1.94 16.85
CA SER A 142 -10.83 1.52 15.54
C SER A 142 -12.30 1.94 15.41
N PHE A 143 -12.56 3.17 14.96
CA PHE A 143 -13.90 3.58 14.59
C PHE A 143 -14.24 2.85 13.29
N HIS A 144 -14.96 1.73 13.40
CA HIS A 144 -15.66 1.16 12.27
C HIS A 144 -17.03 1.82 12.23
N PRO A 145 -17.22 2.90 11.45
CA PRO A 145 -18.57 3.42 11.27
C PRO A 145 -19.46 2.29 10.75
N PRO A 146 -20.71 2.18 11.21
CA PRO A 146 -21.65 1.24 10.63
C PRO A 146 -21.68 1.47 9.11
N ARG A 147 -21.47 0.40 8.34
CA ARG A 147 -21.50 0.49 6.88
C ARG A 147 -22.90 0.92 6.45
N ALA A 148 -23.03 2.15 5.98
CA ALA A 148 -24.23 2.60 5.29
C ALA A 148 -24.43 1.75 4.02
N PHE A 149 -25.69 1.55 3.65
CA PHE A 149 -26.03 0.99 2.34
C PHE A 149 -25.44 1.89 1.24
N LYS A 150 -24.83 1.25 0.24
CA LYS A 150 -24.31 1.92 -0.96
C LYS A 150 -24.80 1.17 -2.18
N PHE A 151 -25.13 1.93 -3.21
CA PHE A 151 -25.29 1.41 -4.56
C PHE A 151 -23.90 1.22 -5.15
N GLU A 152 -23.62 0.05 -5.73
CA GLU A 152 -22.37 -0.26 -6.43
C GLU A 152 -22.64 -0.15 -7.93
N ALA A 153 -21.78 0.52 -8.72
CA ALA A 153 -22.13 0.75 -10.13
C ALA A 153 -22.10 -0.53 -10.98
N ALA A 154 -21.31 -1.53 -10.57
CA ALA A 154 -21.40 -2.89 -11.08
C ALA A 154 -22.81 -3.49 -11.10
N TRP A 155 -23.74 -3.05 -10.24
CA TRP A 155 -25.12 -3.49 -10.28
C TRP A 155 -25.80 -3.19 -11.63
N LEU A 156 -25.38 -2.13 -12.32
CA LEU A 156 -25.88 -1.76 -13.65
C LEU A 156 -25.47 -2.76 -14.75
N THR A 157 -24.50 -3.63 -14.48
CA THR A 157 -24.05 -4.66 -15.44
C THR A 157 -24.98 -5.88 -15.48
N ASP A 158 -25.82 -6.06 -14.45
CA ASP A 158 -26.75 -7.18 -14.38
C ASP A 158 -28.16 -6.78 -14.84
N ASN A 159 -28.68 -7.52 -15.80
CA ASN A 159 -29.97 -7.23 -16.44
C ASN A 159 -31.18 -7.43 -15.51
N THR A 160 -31.01 -8.06 -14.35
CA THR A 160 -32.09 -8.32 -13.38
C THR A 160 -32.26 -7.19 -12.35
N LEU A 161 -31.35 -6.21 -12.30
CA LEU A 161 -31.41 -5.10 -11.34
C LEU A 161 -32.75 -4.36 -11.39
N LEU A 162 -33.19 -3.93 -12.58
CA LEU A 162 -34.42 -3.14 -12.74
C LEU A 162 -35.66 -3.91 -12.29
N ASN A 163 -35.72 -5.21 -12.59
CA ASN A 163 -36.81 -6.08 -12.15
C ASN A 163 -36.81 -6.25 -10.63
N THR A 164 -35.62 -6.34 -10.02
CA THR A 164 -35.45 -6.44 -8.57
C THR A 164 -35.90 -5.15 -7.86
N ILE A 165 -35.54 -3.98 -8.40
CA ILE A 165 -35.99 -2.68 -7.88
C ILE A 165 -37.51 -2.57 -8.00
N ALA A 166 -38.07 -2.87 -9.18
CA ALA A 166 -39.51 -2.77 -9.42
C ALA A 166 -40.31 -3.71 -8.52
N GLY A 167 -39.81 -4.92 -8.25
CA GLY A 167 -40.46 -5.89 -7.37
C GLY A 167 -40.39 -5.54 -5.88
N ALA A 168 -39.37 -4.80 -5.45
CA ALA A 168 -39.18 -4.39 -4.05
C ALA A 168 -39.81 -3.02 -3.73
N TRP A 169 -40.09 -2.21 -4.74
CA TRP A 169 -40.57 -0.84 -4.56
C TRP A 169 -42.07 -0.81 -4.29
N ASP A 170 -42.46 -0.32 -3.10
CA ASP A 170 -43.85 0.00 -2.78
C ASP A 170 -44.06 1.53 -2.85
N PRO A 171 -44.81 2.02 -3.86
CA PRO A 171 -45.10 3.44 -4.00
C PRO A 171 -46.17 3.95 -3.01
N SER A 172 -46.86 3.04 -2.31
CA SER A 172 -47.90 3.38 -1.32
C SER A 172 -47.37 3.52 0.10
N ALA A 173 -46.17 2.99 0.38
CA ALA A 173 -45.50 3.12 1.67
C ALA A 173 -44.77 4.46 1.83
N PRO A 174 -44.57 4.94 3.07
CA PRO A 174 -43.70 6.09 3.33
C PRO A 174 -42.29 5.84 2.79
N LEU A 175 -41.70 6.85 2.15
CA LEU A 175 -40.38 6.77 1.50
C LEU A 175 -39.28 6.08 2.35
N PRO A 176 -39.12 6.35 3.67
CA PRO A 176 -38.12 5.65 4.47
C PRO A 176 -38.32 4.13 4.52
N ASN A 177 -39.56 3.66 4.56
CA ASN A 177 -39.88 2.24 4.62
C ASN A 177 -39.62 1.57 3.26
N SER A 178 -39.98 2.23 2.16
CA SER A 178 -39.69 1.73 0.81
C SER A 178 -38.18 1.66 0.56
N LEU A 179 -37.40 2.65 1.03
CA LEU A 179 -35.95 2.64 0.94
C LEU A 179 -35.31 1.55 1.79
N LEU A 180 -35.80 1.30 3.01
CA LEU A 180 -35.31 0.21 3.86
C LEU A 180 -35.60 -1.17 3.27
N ALA A 181 -36.82 -1.38 2.77
CA ALA A 181 -37.21 -2.62 2.10
C ALA A 181 -36.35 -2.85 0.83
N LEU A 182 -36.23 -1.82 -0.01
CA LEU A 182 -35.39 -1.86 -1.21
C LEU A 182 -33.92 -2.16 -0.86
N SER A 183 -33.37 -1.51 0.17
CA SER A 183 -32.01 -1.75 0.64
C SER A 183 -31.80 -3.21 1.05
N SER A 184 -32.73 -3.80 1.80
CA SER A 184 -32.66 -5.20 2.23
C SER A 184 -32.71 -6.18 1.06
N VAL A 185 -33.58 -5.93 0.08
CA VAL A 185 -33.69 -6.77 -1.13
C VAL A 185 -32.43 -6.65 -1.97
N LEU A 186 -31.94 -5.44 -2.23
CA LEU A 186 -30.73 -5.21 -3.01
C LEU A 186 -29.47 -5.78 -2.33
N GLN A 187 -29.38 -5.75 -1.00
CA GLN A 187 -28.30 -6.43 -0.27
C GLN A 187 -28.31 -7.95 -0.45
N THR A 188 -29.49 -8.55 -0.46
CA THR A 188 -29.66 -9.99 -0.71
C THR A 188 -29.35 -10.35 -2.15
N TRP A 189 -29.94 -9.63 -3.10
CA TRP A 189 -29.69 -9.80 -4.53
C TRP A 189 -28.20 -9.60 -4.88
N ASN A 190 -27.54 -8.57 -4.34
CA ASN A 190 -26.11 -8.33 -4.54
C ASN A 190 -25.27 -9.53 -4.08
N ARG A 191 -25.58 -10.10 -2.92
CA ARG A 191 -24.90 -11.30 -2.41
C ARG A 191 -25.13 -12.51 -3.32
N ASP A 192 -26.32 -12.66 -3.89
CA ASP A 192 -26.68 -13.85 -4.66
C ASP A 192 -26.18 -13.76 -6.12
N VAL A 193 -26.14 -12.57 -6.72
CA VAL A 193 -25.68 -12.32 -8.10
C VAL A 193 -24.18 -12.06 -8.19
N PHE A 194 -23.66 -11.15 -7.38
CA PHE A 194 -22.24 -10.76 -7.42
C PHE A 194 -21.40 -11.50 -6.37
N GLY A 195 -22.03 -12.21 -5.43
CA GLY A 195 -21.32 -12.84 -4.34
C GLY A 195 -20.77 -11.82 -3.34
N ASN A 196 -19.79 -12.26 -2.55
CA ASN A 196 -19.04 -11.34 -1.71
C ASN A 196 -17.80 -10.87 -2.48
N VAL A 197 -18.00 -9.94 -3.44
CA VAL A 197 -16.93 -9.29 -4.24
C VAL A 197 -15.79 -8.83 -3.32
N GLN A 198 -16.15 -8.21 -2.19
CA GLN A 198 -15.23 -7.78 -1.15
C GLN A 198 -14.40 -8.92 -0.54
N GLN A 199 -14.99 -10.11 -0.33
CA GLN A 199 -14.27 -11.29 0.13
C GLN A 199 -13.36 -11.87 -0.95
N LYS A 200 -13.82 -11.88 -2.22
CA LYS A 200 -13.01 -12.31 -3.37
C LYS A 200 -11.79 -11.42 -3.54
N LYS A 201 -11.97 -10.09 -3.49
CA LYS A 201 -10.91 -9.09 -3.44
C LYS A 201 -9.92 -9.34 -2.31
N ARG A 202 -10.40 -9.47 -1.06
CA ARG A 202 -9.54 -9.76 0.11
C ARG A 202 -8.74 -11.05 -0.08
N ARG A 203 -9.35 -12.10 -0.64
CA ARG A 203 -8.70 -13.38 -0.92
C ARG A 203 -7.61 -13.22 -1.99
N LEU A 204 -7.90 -12.54 -3.09
CA LEU A 204 -6.95 -12.30 -4.17
C LEU A 204 -5.76 -11.48 -3.67
N LEU A 205 -6.00 -10.34 -3.01
CA LEU A 205 -4.95 -9.52 -2.40
C LEU A 205 -4.09 -10.32 -1.41
N GLY A 206 -4.70 -11.16 -0.56
CA GLY A 206 -3.95 -12.02 0.36
C GLY A 206 -3.06 -13.05 -0.36
N ARG A 207 -3.52 -13.60 -1.49
CA ARG A 207 -2.73 -14.52 -2.32
C ARG A 207 -1.59 -13.80 -3.04
N ILE A 208 -1.86 -12.65 -3.65
CA ILE A 208 -0.87 -11.78 -4.30
C ILE A 208 0.23 -11.44 -3.30
N HIS A 209 -0.13 -10.93 -2.12
CA HIS A 209 0.80 -10.59 -1.05
C HIS A 209 1.67 -11.79 -0.63
N GLY A 210 1.09 -12.98 -0.52
CA GLY A 210 1.82 -14.21 -0.21
C GLY A 210 2.82 -14.59 -1.31
N VAL A 211 2.43 -14.46 -2.58
CA VAL A 211 3.30 -14.74 -3.73
C VAL A 211 4.44 -13.72 -3.82
N GLU A 212 4.16 -12.42 -3.67
CA GLU A 212 5.16 -11.35 -3.66
C GLU A 212 6.18 -11.54 -2.55
N LYS A 213 5.74 -11.91 -1.35
CA LYS A 213 6.64 -12.21 -0.24
C LYS A 213 7.63 -13.31 -0.63
N ARG A 214 7.15 -14.40 -1.24
CA ARG A 214 8.01 -15.50 -1.70
C ARG A 214 8.94 -15.08 -2.83
N LEU A 215 8.45 -14.34 -3.82
CA LEU A 215 9.28 -13.80 -4.91
C LEU A 215 10.38 -12.87 -4.39
N SER A 216 10.12 -12.16 -3.29
CA SER A 216 11.11 -11.29 -2.65
C SER A 216 12.19 -12.02 -1.84
N GLU A 217 11.97 -13.31 -1.52
CA GLU A 217 12.96 -14.19 -0.90
C GLU A 217 13.81 -14.88 -1.97
N ALA A 218 13.14 -15.44 -2.98
CA ALA A 218 13.77 -16.11 -4.11
C ALA A 218 12.85 -16.03 -5.34
N PHE A 219 13.41 -15.54 -6.45
CA PHE A 219 12.68 -15.48 -7.71
C PHE A 219 12.32 -16.89 -8.20
N HIS A 220 11.08 -17.09 -8.60
CA HIS A 220 10.60 -18.35 -9.18
C HIS A 220 9.65 -18.07 -10.34
N PRO A 221 9.93 -18.55 -11.56
CA PRO A 221 9.17 -18.18 -12.76
C PRO A 221 7.70 -18.63 -12.68
N GLY A 222 7.43 -19.79 -12.06
CA GLY A 222 6.06 -20.25 -11.84
C GLY A 222 5.28 -19.37 -10.86
N LEU A 223 5.97 -18.73 -9.90
CA LEU A 223 5.32 -17.80 -8.97
C LEU A 223 5.10 -16.44 -9.62
N ALA A 224 6.03 -15.97 -10.46
CA ALA A 224 5.84 -14.76 -11.26
C ALA A 224 4.62 -14.91 -12.19
N LYS A 225 4.51 -16.04 -12.91
CA LYS A 225 3.34 -16.34 -13.75
C LYS A 225 2.03 -16.42 -12.94
N LEU A 226 2.08 -16.98 -11.73
CA LEU A 226 0.92 -17.01 -10.85
C LEU A 226 0.55 -15.61 -10.36
N HIS A 227 1.53 -14.77 -10.03
CA HIS A 227 1.32 -13.38 -9.62
C HIS A 227 0.56 -12.61 -10.71
N SER A 228 1.06 -12.58 -11.95
CA SER A 228 0.39 -11.91 -13.07
C SER A 228 -1.03 -12.45 -13.33
N LYS A 229 -1.25 -13.76 -13.16
CA LYS A 229 -2.59 -14.34 -13.27
C LYS A 229 -3.53 -13.82 -12.18
N LEU A 230 -3.05 -13.70 -10.94
CA LEU A 230 -3.85 -13.21 -9.82
C LEU A 230 -4.16 -11.72 -9.95
N GLU A 231 -3.25 -10.93 -10.50
CA GLU A 231 -3.47 -9.52 -10.82
C GLU A 231 -4.60 -9.37 -11.85
N ALA A 232 -4.52 -10.11 -12.96
CA ALA A 232 -5.59 -10.13 -13.96
C ALA A 232 -6.95 -10.59 -13.38
N GLU A 233 -6.95 -11.58 -12.48
CA GLU A 233 -8.17 -11.98 -11.77
C GLU A 233 -8.70 -10.89 -10.82
N LEU A 234 -7.82 -10.08 -10.25
CA LEU A 234 -8.18 -8.98 -9.35
C LEU A 234 -8.71 -7.78 -10.13
N ASP A 235 -8.14 -7.44 -11.29
CA ASP A 235 -8.65 -6.38 -12.16
C ASP A 235 -10.11 -6.61 -12.54
N VAL A 236 -10.46 -7.84 -12.95
CA VAL A 236 -11.85 -8.23 -13.24
C VAL A 236 -12.76 -8.07 -12.02
N VAL A 237 -12.24 -8.25 -10.80
CA VAL A 237 -13.01 -8.05 -9.56
C VAL A 237 -13.15 -6.57 -9.20
N LEU A 238 -12.16 -5.74 -9.54
CA LEU A 238 -12.22 -4.30 -9.31
C LEU A 238 -13.18 -3.61 -10.28
N GLU A 239 -13.29 -4.07 -11.52
CA GLU A 239 -14.32 -3.64 -12.46
C GLU A 239 -15.75 -3.92 -11.95
N GLN A 240 -15.91 -4.84 -10.99
CA GLN A 240 -17.18 -5.12 -10.32
C GLN A 240 -17.41 -4.29 -9.05
N GLU A 241 -16.49 -3.38 -8.70
CA GLU A 241 -16.66 -2.43 -7.59
C GLU A 241 -16.89 -0.98 -8.06
N ASP A 242 -16.39 -0.62 -9.25
CA ASP A 242 -16.56 0.71 -9.84
C ASP A 242 -17.99 0.96 -10.32
#